data_AF-A0A932JHX8-F1
#
_entry.id   AF-A0A932JHX8-F1
#
_cell.length_a   1.000
_cell.length_b   1.000
_cell.length_c   1.000
_cell.angle_alpha   90.00
_cell.angle_beta   90.00
_cell.angle_gamma   90.00
#
_symmetry.space_group_name_H-M   'P 1'
#
loop_
_entity.id
_entity.type
_entity.pdbx_description
1 polymer ?
#
loop_
_entity_poly.entity_id
_entity_poly.type
_entity_poly.pdbx_seq_one_letter_code
_entity_poly.pdbx_strand_id
1 'polypeptide(L)'
;MANNASLHRIVISLDYETWHPSVPSGKRIDWEETVITPTNRLLEICNKYNAKLTIFFEIGEYYWLKENRPETAVAIENQLKEVIATGHDVQLHIHTSWLPETGASYNPITDTWFWDNRYQKLHDYPFGIEKLLRRCKNDLEALLQPINPDYKVTTFRAGAYQIQPSKQIVDALLAVGIEADSSVWKGGYQPERGNDFRMAWSGQPYFAISENINVPSSNGNNSILELPISTAYIRKSFQGIKAPFKKIQRWFFEDQSFEQMKYIYEKTSDFISVTPSLFVMIG
;
A
#
# COMPACT_ATOMS: atom_id res chain seq x y z
N MET A 1 27.62 30.62 -6.54
CA MET A 1 26.64 30.22 -5.51
C MET A 1 25.76 29.17 -6.16
N ALA A 2 25.81 27.92 -5.69
CA ALA A 2 25.01 26.84 -6.26
C ALA A 2 23.54 27.10 -5.97
N ASN A 3 22.68 26.99 -6.98
CA ASN A 3 21.22 27.01 -6.83
C ASN A 3 20.82 25.93 -5.81
N ASN A 4 20.34 26.35 -4.64
CA ASN A 4 19.56 25.50 -3.74
C ASN A 4 18.21 25.23 -4.41
N ALA A 5 18.19 24.38 -5.43
CA ALA A 5 16.95 23.73 -5.83
C ALA A 5 16.48 22.92 -4.62
N SER A 6 15.26 23.16 -4.14
CA SER A 6 14.66 22.35 -3.09
C SER A 6 14.69 20.89 -3.52
N LEU A 7 15.40 20.05 -2.76
CA LEU A 7 15.41 18.61 -2.94
C LEU A 7 14.04 18.07 -2.54
N HIS A 8 13.19 17.83 -3.53
CA HIS A 8 11.96 17.07 -3.36
C HIS A 8 12.33 15.59 -3.29
N ARG A 9 11.83 14.89 -2.28
CA ARG A 9 12.01 13.45 -2.17
C ARG A 9 10.70 12.81 -2.60
N ILE A 10 10.74 11.82 -3.48
CA ILE A 10 9.55 11.10 -3.93
C ILE A 10 9.78 9.64 -3.61
N VAL A 11 8.79 9.03 -2.97
CA VAL A 11 8.67 7.59 -2.75
C VAL A 11 7.61 7.10 -3.71
N ILE A 12 7.97 6.12 -4.53
CA ILE A 12 7.02 5.42 -5.38
C ILE A 12 6.67 4.14 -4.65
N SER A 13 5.39 3.88 -4.43
CA SER A 13 4.93 2.65 -3.79
C SER A 13 3.81 1.98 -4.57
N LEU A 14 3.72 0.66 -4.45
CA LEU A 14 2.71 -0.18 -5.11
C LEU A 14 2.06 -1.08 -4.07
N ASP A 15 0.73 -1.11 -4.03
CA ASP A 15 -0.01 -2.15 -3.31
C ASP A 15 0.00 -3.40 -4.21
N TYR A 16 0.76 -4.42 -3.81
CA TYR A 16 0.98 -5.65 -4.59
C TYR A 16 -0.07 -6.67 -4.17
N GLU A 17 -1.22 -6.57 -4.82
CA GLU A 17 -2.44 -7.31 -4.50
C GLU A 17 -3.30 -7.55 -5.74
N THR A 18 -4.22 -8.51 -5.65
CA THR A 18 -5.28 -8.72 -6.66
C THR A 18 -6.64 -8.20 -6.19
N TRP A 19 -7.70 -8.46 -6.96
CA TRP A 19 -9.06 -8.03 -6.61
C TRP A 19 -9.56 -8.65 -5.31
N HIS A 20 -10.07 -7.78 -4.44
CA HIS A 20 -10.70 -8.12 -3.18
C HIS A 20 -11.63 -6.97 -2.73
N PRO A 21 -12.74 -7.24 -2.01
CA PRO A 21 -13.37 -8.55 -1.72
C PRO A 21 -14.32 -9.02 -2.81
N SER A 22 -14.18 -8.47 -4.02
CA SER A 22 -14.99 -8.88 -5.17
C SER A 22 -14.20 -8.76 -6.45
N VAL A 23 -14.44 -9.71 -7.36
CA VAL A 23 -13.93 -9.65 -8.72
C VAL A 23 -14.95 -8.90 -9.58
N PRO A 24 -14.55 -7.86 -10.33
CA PRO A 24 -15.47 -7.15 -11.23
C PRO A 24 -16.11 -8.09 -12.26
N SER A 25 -17.35 -7.78 -12.66
CA SER A 25 -18.06 -8.59 -13.66
C SER A 25 -17.26 -8.67 -14.97
N GLY A 26 -17.09 -9.87 -15.50
CA GLY A 26 -16.32 -10.14 -16.73
C GLY A 26 -14.80 -10.11 -16.54
N LYS A 27 -14.30 -10.02 -15.30
CA LYS A 27 -12.89 -10.16 -14.95
C LYS A 27 -12.66 -11.48 -14.21
N ARG A 28 -11.40 -11.91 -14.16
CA ARG A 28 -10.92 -13.08 -13.41
C ARG A 28 -9.64 -12.68 -12.67
N ILE A 29 -9.37 -13.28 -11.52
CA ILE A 29 -8.07 -13.14 -10.87
C ILE A 29 -7.02 -13.90 -11.69
N ASP A 30 -5.99 -13.18 -12.13
CA ASP A 30 -4.85 -13.71 -12.87
C ASP A 30 -3.58 -12.98 -12.43
N TRP A 31 -2.85 -13.55 -11.47
CA TRP A 31 -1.68 -12.90 -10.88
C TRP A 31 -0.58 -12.61 -11.88
N GLU A 32 -0.41 -13.43 -12.92
CA GLU A 32 0.61 -13.19 -13.93
C GLU A 32 0.27 -11.92 -14.71
N GLU A 33 -0.99 -11.81 -15.17
CA GLU A 33 -1.47 -10.69 -15.97
C GLU A 33 -1.63 -9.40 -15.14
N THR A 34 -2.12 -9.50 -13.90
CA THR A 34 -2.58 -8.33 -13.14
C THR A 34 -1.67 -7.89 -12.01
N VAL A 35 -0.69 -8.72 -11.62
CA VAL A 35 0.21 -8.42 -10.50
C VAL A 35 1.68 -8.51 -10.93
N ILE A 36 2.13 -9.67 -11.41
CA ILE A 36 3.54 -9.95 -11.71
C ILE A 36 4.02 -9.14 -12.92
N THR A 37 3.35 -9.28 -14.08
CA THR A 37 3.71 -8.57 -15.31
C THR A 37 3.71 -7.04 -15.15
N PRO A 38 2.66 -6.39 -14.61
CA PRO A 38 2.69 -4.94 -14.42
C PRO A 38 3.76 -4.49 -13.42
N THR A 39 4.05 -5.29 -12.39
CA THR A 39 5.15 -4.99 -11.46
C THR A 39 6.51 -5.02 -12.16
N ASN A 40 6.78 -6.01 -13.03
CA ASN A 40 8.00 -6.05 -13.84
C ASN A 40 8.15 -4.77 -14.68
N ARG A 41 7.08 -4.32 -15.33
CA ARG A 41 7.09 -3.07 -16.12
C ARG A 41 7.38 -1.84 -15.25
N LEU A 42 6.82 -1.79 -14.04
CA LEU A 42 7.08 -0.69 -13.12
C LEU A 42 8.53 -0.69 -12.61
N LEU A 43 9.09 -1.86 -12.32
CA LEU A 43 10.51 -2.02 -11.95
C LEU A 43 11.43 -1.58 -13.09
N GLU A 44 11.15 -1.99 -14.33
CA GLU A 44 11.89 -1.54 -15.52
C GLU A 44 11.89 -0.01 -15.65
N ILE A 45 10.72 0.62 -15.48
CA ILE A 45 10.60 2.09 -15.51
C ILE A 45 11.43 2.72 -14.39
N CYS A 46 11.30 2.22 -13.15
CA CYS A 46 12.05 2.76 -12.02
C CYS A 46 13.57 2.64 -12.25
N ASN A 47 14.03 1.47 -12.69
CA ASN A 47 15.44 1.22 -13.00
C ASN A 47 15.95 2.13 -14.11
N LYS A 48 15.18 2.33 -15.19
CA LYS A 48 15.53 3.24 -16.29
C LYS A 48 15.79 4.67 -15.82
N TYR A 49 15.04 5.14 -14.83
CA TYR A 49 15.17 6.51 -14.29
C TYR A 49 15.96 6.57 -12.98
N ASN A 50 16.61 5.48 -12.57
CA ASN A 50 17.31 5.36 -11.28
C ASN A 50 16.44 5.75 -10.08
N ALA A 51 15.14 5.46 -10.15
CA ALA A 51 14.17 5.61 -9.08
C ALA A 51 14.02 4.29 -8.31
N LYS A 52 13.57 4.37 -7.06
CA LYS A 52 13.28 3.20 -6.22
C LYS A 52 11.78 3.05 -6.02
N LEU A 53 11.37 1.80 -5.84
CA LEU A 53 9.99 1.35 -5.66
C LEU A 53 9.92 0.65 -4.32
N THR A 54 8.89 0.92 -3.53
CA THR A 54 8.54 0.15 -2.34
C THR A 54 7.27 -0.63 -2.61
N ILE A 55 7.34 -1.95 -2.60
CA ILE A 55 6.19 -2.83 -2.76
C ILE A 55 5.56 -3.08 -1.39
N PHE A 56 4.28 -2.75 -1.21
CA PHE A 56 3.47 -3.17 -0.08
C PHE A 56 2.85 -4.53 -0.43
N PHE A 57 3.47 -5.60 0.06
CA PHE A 57 3.17 -6.98 -0.34
C PHE A 57 2.00 -7.56 0.44
N GLU A 58 0.92 -7.94 -0.24
CA GLU A 58 -0.24 -8.62 0.34
C GLU A 58 0.11 -10.05 0.76
N ILE A 59 0.59 -10.18 1.99
CA ILE A 59 1.10 -11.47 2.48
C ILE A 59 -0.02 -12.48 2.77
N GLY A 60 -1.25 -12.01 3.03
CA GLY A 60 -2.38 -12.90 3.28
C GLY A 60 -2.73 -13.69 2.04
N GLU A 61 -2.77 -13.01 0.90
CA GLU A 61 -2.99 -13.59 -0.42
C GLU A 61 -1.88 -14.59 -0.78
N TYR A 62 -0.63 -14.24 -0.45
CA TYR A 62 0.51 -15.14 -0.64
C TYR A 62 0.37 -16.45 0.15
N TYR A 63 -0.08 -16.42 1.42
CA TYR A 63 -0.31 -17.67 2.16
C TYR A 63 -1.35 -18.56 1.48
N TRP A 64 -2.43 -17.97 0.96
CA TRP A 64 -3.42 -18.72 0.19
C TRP A 64 -2.82 -19.32 -1.09
N LEU A 65 -2.00 -18.55 -1.81
CA LEU A 65 -1.31 -18.99 -3.02
C LEU A 65 -0.35 -20.16 -2.75
N LYS A 66 0.40 -20.15 -1.64
CA LYS A 66 1.30 -21.25 -1.30
C LYS A 66 0.59 -22.60 -1.21
N GLU A 67 -0.62 -22.61 -0.69
CA GLU A 67 -1.40 -23.84 -0.49
C GLU A 67 -2.15 -24.26 -1.76
N ASN A 68 -2.62 -23.29 -2.55
CA ASN A 68 -3.59 -23.55 -3.62
C ASN A 68 -3.02 -23.37 -5.04
N ARG A 69 -1.98 -22.56 -5.21
CA ARG A 69 -1.32 -22.25 -6.49
C ARG A 69 0.20 -22.06 -6.30
N PRO A 70 0.93 -23.12 -5.89
CA PRO A 70 2.33 -23.02 -5.47
C PRO A 70 3.27 -22.48 -6.55
N GLU A 71 3.00 -22.75 -7.83
CA GLU A 71 3.81 -22.21 -8.93
C GLU A 71 3.73 -20.66 -9.00
N THR A 72 2.53 -20.10 -8.81
CA THR A 72 2.32 -18.65 -8.73
C THR A 72 3.01 -18.07 -7.49
N ALA A 73 2.92 -18.75 -6.34
CA ALA A 73 3.63 -18.33 -5.13
C ALA A 73 5.15 -18.26 -5.34
N VAL A 74 5.73 -19.27 -5.99
CA VAL A 74 7.17 -19.30 -6.32
C VAL A 74 7.55 -18.18 -7.29
N ALA A 75 6.72 -17.89 -8.30
CA ALA A 75 6.96 -16.77 -9.21
C ALA A 75 7.00 -15.42 -8.47
N ILE A 76 6.04 -15.19 -7.57
CA ILE A 76 6.00 -14.00 -6.71
C ILE A 76 7.25 -13.94 -5.80
N GLU A 77 7.61 -15.04 -5.14
CA GLU A 77 8.82 -15.08 -4.30
C GLU A 77 10.08 -14.70 -5.07
N ASN A 78 10.24 -15.22 -6.29
CA ASN A 78 11.38 -14.89 -7.13
C ASN A 78 11.39 -13.42 -7.53
N GLN A 79 10.23 -12.85 -7.86
CA GLN A 79 10.11 -11.42 -8.16
C GLN A 79 10.45 -10.56 -6.93
N LEU A 80 9.97 -10.90 -5.73
CA LEU A 80 10.30 -10.16 -4.51
C LEU A 80 11.79 -10.23 -4.17
N LYS A 81 12.43 -11.39 -4.39
CA LYS A 81 13.89 -11.54 -4.24
C LYS A 81 14.64 -10.65 -5.23
N GLU A 82 14.18 -10.56 -6.48
CA GLU A 82 14.76 -9.66 -7.49
C GLU A 82 14.59 -8.18 -7.12
N VAL A 83 13.41 -7.79 -6.61
CA VAL A 83 13.13 -6.44 -6.10
C VAL A 83 14.17 -6.04 -5.06
N ILE A 84 14.43 -6.89 -4.08
CA ILE A 84 15.46 -6.64 -3.05
C ILE A 84 16.88 -6.63 -3.67
N ALA A 85 17.21 -7.58 -4.53
CA ALA A 85 18.53 -7.68 -5.17
C ALA A 85 18.90 -6.45 -6.01
N THR A 86 17.89 -5.76 -6.56
CA THR A 86 18.05 -4.55 -7.38
C THR A 86 17.91 -3.26 -6.56
N GLY A 87 17.83 -3.37 -5.23
CA GLY A 87 17.81 -2.25 -4.29
C GLY A 87 16.49 -1.49 -4.25
N HIS A 88 15.40 -2.09 -4.70
CA HIS A 88 14.05 -1.69 -4.34
C HIS A 88 13.70 -2.23 -2.95
N ASP A 89 12.49 -1.96 -2.47
CA ASP A 89 12.06 -2.30 -1.11
C ASP A 89 10.75 -3.08 -1.13
N VAL A 90 10.53 -3.90 -0.10
CA VAL A 90 9.30 -4.65 0.13
C VAL A 90 8.87 -4.41 1.58
N GLN A 91 7.59 -4.11 1.80
CA GLN A 91 7.01 -3.77 3.09
C GLN A 91 5.65 -4.45 3.23
N LEU A 92 5.06 -4.38 4.43
CA LEU A 92 3.94 -5.25 4.78
C LEU A 92 2.58 -4.66 4.38
N HIS A 93 1.79 -5.42 3.64
CA HIS A 93 0.37 -5.17 3.37
C HIS A 93 -0.48 -6.37 3.78
N ILE A 94 -1.65 -6.13 4.37
CA ILE A 94 -2.54 -7.21 4.80
C ILE A 94 -4.01 -6.80 4.64
N HIS A 95 -4.75 -7.63 3.91
CA HIS A 95 -6.19 -7.82 4.01
C HIS A 95 -6.45 -9.13 4.74
N THR A 96 -6.97 -9.05 5.96
CA THR A 96 -7.10 -10.23 6.83
C THR A 96 -8.00 -11.31 6.25
N SER A 97 -8.96 -10.95 5.41
CA SER A 97 -9.86 -11.88 4.75
C SER A 97 -9.20 -12.74 3.67
N TRP A 98 -7.98 -12.41 3.24
CA TRP A 98 -7.19 -13.28 2.38
C TRP A 98 -6.55 -14.45 3.14
N LEU A 99 -6.42 -14.35 4.46
CA LEU A 99 -5.75 -15.37 5.26
C LEU A 99 -6.53 -16.70 5.19
N PRO A 100 -5.86 -17.85 4.95
CA PRO A 100 -6.52 -19.16 4.89
C PRO A 100 -7.40 -19.44 6.11
N GLU A 101 -6.94 -19.09 7.31
CA GLU A 101 -7.69 -19.30 8.56
C GLU A 101 -8.95 -18.41 8.71
N THR A 102 -9.14 -17.43 7.84
CA THR A 102 -10.33 -16.55 7.80
C THR A 102 -11.31 -16.92 6.68
N GLY A 103 -11.03 -17.98 5.92
CA GLY A 103 -11.98 -18.59 4.99
C GLY A 103 -11.87 -18.16 3.53
N ALA A 104 -10.77 -17.53 3.11
CA ALA A 104 -10.50 -17.30 1.70
C ALA A 104 -10.53 -18.61 0.90
N SER A 105 -11.37 -18.68 -0.13
CA SER A 105 -11.48 -19.89 -0.95
C SER A 105 -11.92 -19.58 -2.38
N TYR A 106 -11.64 -20.54 -3.26
CA TYR A 106 -11.97 -20.46 -4.68
C TYR A 106 -12.66 -21.76 -5.12
N ASN A 107 -13.79 -21.62 -5.81
CA ASN A 107 -14.48 -22.74 -6.44
C ASN A 107 -14.12 -22.79 -7.94
N PRO A 108 -13.32 -23.77 -8.39
CA PRO A 108 -12.91 -23.86 -9.79
C PRO A 108 -14.04 -24.30 -10.74
N ILE A 109 -15.11 -24.92 -10.23
CA ILE A 109 -16.25 -25.37 -11.05
C ILE A 109 -17.10 -24.16 -11.47
N THR A 110 -17.29 -23.21 -10.57
CA THR A 110 -18.12 -22.02 -10.81
C THR A 110 -17.30 -20.75 -11.05
N ASP A 111 -15.97 -20.87 -11.07
CA ASP A 111 -15.02 -19.76 -11.15
C ASP A 111 -15.34 -18.62 -10.16
N THR A 112 -15.59 -18.99 -8.91
CA THR A 112 -16.10 -18.05 -7.89
C THR A 112 -15.16 -17.95 -6.71
N TRP A 113 -14.85 -16.72 -6.33
CA TRP A 113 -14.09 -16.39 -5.13
C TRP A 113 -15.00 -16.13 -3.94
N PHE A 114 -14.54 -16.57 -2.77
CA PHE A 114 -15.21 -16.32 -1.50
C PHE A 114 -14.21 -15.76 -0.49
N TRP A 115 -14.58 -14.63 0.10
CA TRP A 115 -13.92 -14.04 1.26
C TRP A 115 -14.97 -13.81 2.34
N ASP A 116 -14.62 -14.06 3.59
CA ASP A 116 -15.53 -13.76 4.69
C ASP A 116 -15.54 -12.25 4.96
N ASN A 117 -16.71 -11.64 4.76
CA ASN A 117 -16.90 -10.21 4.97
C ASN A 117 -16.74 -9.78 6.43
N ARG A 118 -16.73 -10.72 7.38
CA ARG A 118 -16.48 -10.43 8.80
C ARG A 118 -15.01 -10.09 9.08
N TYR A 119 -14.08 -10.53 8.23
CA TYR A 119 -12.64 -10.42 8.49
C TYR A 119 -11.95 -9.47 7.51
N GLN A 120 -12.65 -8.45 7.03
CA GLN A 120 -12.12 -7.51 6.03
C GLN A 120 -11.09 -6.55 6.61
N LYS A 121 -11.20 -6.24 7.90
CA LYS A 121 -10.32 -5.31 8.60
C LYS A 121 -9.43 -6.05 9.57
N LEU A 122 -8.25 -5.48 9.80
CA LEU A 122 -7.32 -5.99 10.80
C LEU A 122 -7.95 -6.03 12.21
N HIS A 123 -8.83 -5.08 12.54
CA HIS A 123 -9.60 -5.06 13.80
C HIS A 123 -10.46 -6.29 14.02
N ASP A 124 -10.95 -6.90 12.95
CA ASP A 124 -11.89 -8.01 13.03
C ASP A 124 -11.16 -9.37 13.12
N TYR A 125 -9.83 -9.39 13.03
CA TYR A 125 -9.05 -10.62 13.08
C TYR A 125 -9.13 -11.30 14.46
N PRO A 126 -9.65 -12.54 14.55
CA PRO A 126 -10.04 -13.12 15.83
C PRO A 126 -8.88 -13.73 16.62
N PHE A 127 -7.71 -13.92 16.00
CA PHE A 127 -6.59 -14.66 16.62
C PHE A 127 -5.48 -13.76 17.18
N GLY A 128 -5.72 -12.45 17.23
CA GLY A 128 -4.82 -11.44 17.80
C GLY A 128 -3.94 -10.75 16.74
N ILE A 129 -4.09 -9.43 16.64
CA ILE A 129 -3.42 -8.59 15.63
C ILE A 129 -1.89 -8.64 15.79
N GLU A 130 -1.37 -8.52 17.01
CA GLU A 130 0.08 -8.57 17.26
C GLU A 130 0.68 -9.91 16.80
N LYS A 131 -0.01 -11.03 17.09
CA LYS A 131 0.44 -12.37 16.69
C LYS A 131 0.47 -12.50 15.16
N LEU A 132 -0.55 -11.99 14.48
CA LEU A 132 -0.60 -11.97 13.02
C LEU A 132 0.54 -11.13 12.44
N LEU A 133 0.70 -9.89 12.89
CA LEU A 133 1.76 -9.00 12.40
C LEU A 133 3.15 -9.59 12.64
N ARG A 134 3.38 -10.22 13.79
CA ARG A 134 4.64 -10.92 14.12
C ARG A 134 4.90 -12.07 13.16
N ARG A 135 3.90 -12.90 12.85
CA ARG A 135 4.01 -14.00 11.88
C ARG A 135 4.37 -13.44 10.50
N CYS A 136 3.59 -12.49 10.01
CA CYS A 136 3.77 -11.92 8.67
C CYS A 136 5.12 -11.22 8.50
N LYS A 137 5.54 -10.44 9.50
CA LYS A 137 6.87 -9.83 9.55
C LYS A 137 7.97 -10.87 9.47
N ASN A 138 7.94 -11.88 10.35
CA ASN A 138 8.96 -12.91 10.40
C ASN A 138 9.06 -13.70 9.10
N ASP A 139 7.92 -14.06 8.51
CA ASP A 139 7.89 -14.83 7.27
C ASP A 139 8.44 -14.02 6.09
N LEU A 140 8.09 -12.73 6.00
CA LEU A 140 8.59 -11.85 4.93
C LEU A 140 10.10 -11.56 5.10
N GLU A 141 10.56 -11.37 6.34
CA GLU A 141 12.00 -11.23 6.62
C GLU A 141 12.76 -12.51 6.30
N ALA A 142 12.25 -13.68 6.69
CA ALA A 142 12.87 -14.96 6.38
C ALA A 142 12.96 -15.22 4.87
N LEU A 143 11.98 -14.74 4.09
CA LEU A 143 11.98 -14.86 2.63
C LEU A 143 13.09 -14.01 1.97
N LEU A 144 13.36 -12.81 2.51
CA LEU A 144 14.15 -11.78 1.83
C LEU A 144 15.55 -11.55 2.42
N GLN A 145 15.77 -11.91 3.69
CA GLN A 145 17.10 -11.85 4.32
C GLN A 145 18.19 -12.70 3.64
N PRO A 146 17.87 -13.85 2.98
CA PRO A 146 18.85 -14.55 2.17
C PRO A 146 19.42 -13.72 1.01
N ILE A 147 18.70 -12.69 0.55
CA ILE A 147 19.14 -11.77 -0.51
C ILE A 147 19.81 -10.53 0.07
N ASN A 148 19.22 -9.97 1.14
CA ASN A 148 19.79 -8.85 1.87
C ASN A 148 19.72 -9.13 3.38
N PRO A 149 20.83 -9.54 4.03
CA PRO A 149 20.83 -9.86 5.46
C PRO A 149 20.39 -8.72 6.39
N ASP A 150 20.50 -7.46 5.93
CA ASP A 150 20.07 -6.28 6.68
C ASP A 150 18.59 -5.92 6.46
N TYR A 151 17.88 -6.64 5.58
CA TYR A 151 16.46 -6.41 5.29
C TYR A 151 15.60 -6.56 6.54
N LYS A 152 14.69 -5.59 6.72
CA LYS A 152 13.70 -5.54 7.78
C LYS A 152 12.38 -5.01 7.26
N VAL A 153 11.29 -5.58 7.76
CA VAL A 153 9.96 -5.01 7.61
C VAL A 153 9.81 -3.91 8.65
N THR A 154 9.76 -2.66 8.22
CA THR A 154 9.68 -1.48 9.10
C THR A 154 8.41 -0.68 8.92
N THR A 155 7.70 -0.91 7.80
CA THR A 155 6.54 -0.12 7.39
C THR A 155 5.37 -1.04 7.09
N PHE A 156 4.18 -0.62 7.52
CA PHE A 156 2.92 -1.28 7.25
C PHE A 156 2.00 -0.40 6.40
N ARG A 157 1.12 -1.02 5.63
CA ARG A 157 -0.04 -0.38 5.02
C ARG A 157 -1.26 -1.25 5.24
N ALA A 158 -2.31 -0.67 5.82
CA ALA A 158 -3.55 -1.38 6.07
C ALA A 158 -4.30 -1.67 4.77
N GLY A 159 -4.84 -2.89 4.65
CA GLY A 159 -5.80 -3.24 3.61
C GLY A 159 -6.95 -2.22 3.55
N ALA A 160 -7.29 -1.78 2.34
CA ALA A 160 -8.27 -0.73 2.06
C ALA A 160 -8.05 0.57 2.89
N TYR A 161 -6.83 0.77 3.39
CA TYR A 161 -6.39 1.87 4.26
C TYR A 161 -7.10 1.93 5.62
N GLN A 162 -7.65 0.80 6.08
CA GLN A 162 -8.51 0.71 7.26
C GLN A 162 -7.71 0.69 8.58
N ILE A 163 -6.84 1.68 8.77
CA ILE A 163 -6.05 1.82 10.00
C ILE A 163 -6.89 2.34 11.18
N GLN A 164 -8.04 2.98 10.95
CA GLN A 164 -8.87 3.58 12.00
C GLN A 164 -9.94 2.61 12.54
N PRO A 165 -10.20 2.60 13.88
CA PRO A 165 -9.49 3.32 14.95
C PRO A 165 -8.05 2.83 15.17
N SER A 166 -7.08 3.74 15.31
CA SER A 166 -5.66 3.40 15.16
C SER A 166 -5.00 2.74 16.37
N LYS A 167 -5.53 2.94 17.59
CA LYS A 167 -4.82 2.54 18.82
C LYS A 167 -4.37 1.09 18.82
N GLN A 168 -5.32 0.17 18.61
CA GLN A 168 -5.05 -1.26 18.68
C GLN A 168 -4.05 -1.72 17.62
N ILE A 169 -4.15 -1.18 16.40
CA ILE A 169 -3.25 -1.56 15.29
C ILE A 169 -1.86 -0.96 15.53
N VAL A 170 -1.77 0.33 15.85
CA VAL A 170 -0.48 1.01 16.08
C VAL A 170 0.25 0.42 17.27
N ASP A 171 -0.43 0.17 18.40
CA ASP A 171 0.19 -0.46 19.57
C ASP A 171 0.74 -1.86 19.19
N ALA A 172 0.03 -2.62 18.35
CA ALA A 172 0.48 -3.92 17.87
C ALA A 172 1.65 -3.83 16.87
N LEU A 173 1.67 -2.85 15.96
CA LEU A 173 2.79 -2.59 15.04
C LEU A 173 4.07 -2.28 15.82
N LEU A 174 3.99 -1.36 16.79
CA LEU A 174 5.13 -0.99 17.64
C LEU A 174 5.62 -2.19 18.47
N ALA A 175 4.71 -3.02 19.01
CA ALA A 175 5.06 -4.22 19.79
C ALA A 175 5.78 -5.31 18.97
N VAL A 176 5.68 -5.30 17.65
CA VAL A 176 6.42 -6.19 16.74
C VAL A 176 7.61 -5.50 16.07
N GLY A 177 7.89 -4.24 16.38
CA GLY A 177 9.01 -3.48 15.81
C GLY A 177 8.76 -2.98 14.38
N ILE A 178 7.50 -2.77 14.00
CA ILE A 178 7.12 -2.02 12.80
C ILE A 178 6.90 -0.57 13.23
N GLU A 179 7.71 0.33 12.69
CA GLU A 179 7.89 1.70 13.19
C GLU A 179 7.12 2.74 12.38
N ALA A 180 6.59 2.34 11.21
CA ALA A 180 5.87 3.23 10.30
C ALA A 180 4.56 2.63 9.77
N ASP A 181 3.58 3.51 9.51
CA ASP A 181 2.35 3.23 8.76
C ASP A 181 2.31 4.12 7.51
N SER A 182 1.66 3.64 6.45
CA SER A 182 1.39 4.41 5.23
C SER A 182 -0.03 4.18 4.76
N SER A 183 -1.00 4.42 5.65
CA SER A 183 -2.43 4.22 5.36
C SER A 183 -3.21 5.53 5.25
N VAL A 184 -2.66 6.65 5.73
CA VAL A 184 -3.38 7.93 5.76
C VAL A 184 -3.19 8.69 4.45
N TRP A 185 -4.25 9.34 3.97
CA TRP A 185 -4.11 10.37 2.94
C TRP A 185 -4.82 11.65 3.35
N LYS A 186 -4.11 12.78 3.25
CA LYS A 186 -4.59 14.08 3.72
C LYS A 186 -5.90 14.47 3.03
N GLY A 187 -6.93 14.75 3.82
CA GLY A 187 -8.23 15.18 3.31
C GLY A 187 -9.17 14.03 2.93
N GLY A 188 -8.76 12.78 3.16
CA GLY A 188 -9.53 11.59 2.81
C GLY A 188 -10.81 11.38 3.58
N TYR A 189 -11.84 10.85 2.94
CA TYR A 189 -13.08 10.46 3.57
C TYR A 189 -13.77 9.34 2.79
N GLN A 190 -13.91 8.18 3.43
CA GLN A 190 -14.60 6.98 2.92
C GLN A 190 -15.35 6.32 4.10
N PRO A 191 -16.49 6.86 4.52
CA PRO A 191 -17.23 6.38 5.70
C PRO A 191 -17.67 4.92 5.56
N GLU A 192 -17.94 4.45 4.34
CA GLU A 192 -18.28 3.07 4.04
C GLU A 192 -17.15 2.08 4.38
N ARG A 193 -15.89 2.55 4.40
CA ARG A 193 -14.73 1.78 4.84
C ARG A 193 -14.30 2.13 6.28
N GLY A 194 -14.92 3.14 6.89
CA GLY A 194 -14.54 3.65 8.22
C GLY A 194 -13.32 4.57 8.21
N ASN A 195 -12.98 5.14 7.06
CA ASN A 195 -11.81 6.00 6.88
C ASN A 195 -12.21 7.48 6.96
N ASP A 196 -11.67 8.22 7.92
CA ASP A 196 -11.80 9.67 8.05
C ASP A 196 -10.43 10.32 8.32
N PHE A 197 -9.80 10.78 7.24
CA PHE A 197 -8.49 11.43 7.21
C PHE A 197 -8.61 12.93 6.86
N ARG A 198 -9.83 13.51 6.96
CA ARG A 198 -10.07 14.94 6.71
C ARG A 198 -9.20 15.81 7.61
N MET A 199 -9.01 15.34 8.84
CA MET A 199 -8.23 16.01 9.88
C MET A 199 -6.79 15.48 10.01
N ALA A 200 -6.32 14.62 9.11
CA ALA A 200 -4.92 14.15 9.12
C ALA A 200 -3.96 15.34 9.21
N TRP A 201 -2.96 15.30 10.08
CA TRP A 201 -2.10 16.44 10.37
C TRP A 201 -1.50 17.07 9.11
N SER A 202 -0.88 16.22 8.28
CA SER A 202 -0.11 16.64 7.12
C SER A 202 -0.24 15.64 5.96
N GLY A 203 0.04 16.11 4.75
CA GLY A 203 0.33 15.25 3.59
C GLY A 203 1.82 14.93 3.46
N GLN A 204 2.58 15.17 4.51
CA GLN A 204 4.02 14.93 4.67
C GLN A 204 4.22 14.05 5.91
N PRO A 205 5.32 13.29 6.02
CA PRO A 205 5.58 12.44 7.17
C PRO A 205 5.43 13.16 8.52
N TYR A 206 4.83 12.48 9.49
CA TYR A 206 4.74 12.95 10.87
C TYR A 206 4.67 11.77 11.83
N PHE A 207 5.18 11.95 13.03
CA PHE A 207 4.94 10.99 14.11
C PHE A 207 3.51 11.18 14.62
N ALA A 208 2.68 10.15 14.54
CA ALA A 208 1.31 10.15 14.99
C ALA A 208 1.16 9.48 16.37
N ILE A 209 0.22 9.95 17.20
CA ILE A 209 -0.13 9.24 18.44
C ILE A 209 -0.94 7.99 18.12
N SER A 210 -0.77 6.90 18.89
CA SER A 210 -1.49 5.65 18.60
C SER A 210 -3.00 5.81 18.71
N GLU A 211 -3.51 6.61 19.64
CA GLU A 211 -4.94 6.88 19.83
C GLU A 211 -5.62 7.47 18.59
N ASN A 212 -4.89 8.23 17.77
CA ASN A 212 -5.43 8.89 16.60
C ASN A 212 -4.34 9.17 15.56
N ILE A 213 -4.32 8.37 14.51
CA ILE A 213 -3.37 8.48 13.39
C ILE A 213 -3.37 9.85 12.70
N ASN A 214 -4.44 10.65 12.84
CA ASN A 214 -4.51 11.99 12.27
C ASN A 214 -3.75 13.06 13.09
N VAL A 215 -3.38 12.76 14.34
CA VAL A 215 -2.88 13.77 15.30
C VAL A 215 -1.37 13.55 15.51
N PRO A 216 -0.54 14.60 15.40
CA PRO A 216 0.89 14.46 15.62
C PRO A 216 1.19 14.22 17.10
N SER A 217 2.21 13.42 17.39
CA SER A 217 2.74 13.25 18.74
C SER A 217 3.63 14.42 19.13
N SER A 218 3.49 14.89 20.38
CA SER A 218 4.36 15.90 20.98
C SER A 218 5.57 15.30 21.70
N ASN A 219 5.48 14.03 22.13
CA ASN A 219 6.50 13.32 22.90
C ASN A 219 6.57 11.87 22.37
N GLY A 220 7.69 11.47 21.75
CA GLY A 220 7.81 10.26 20.91
C GLY A 220 7.55 8.88 21.55
N ASN A 221 7.05 8.80 22.78
CA ASN A 221 6.60 7.52 23.36
C ASN A 221 5.26 7.10 22.73
N ASN A 222 5.16 5.84 22.31
CA ASN A 222 3.99 5.25 21.63
C ASN A 222 3.54 6.01 20.37
N SER A 223 4.48 6.62 19.65
CA SER A 223 4.21 7.23 18.35
C SER A 223 4.71 6.38 17.20
N ILE A 224 3.93 6.33 16.12
CA ILE A 224 4.31 5.68 14.86
C ILE A 224 4.64 6.74 13.82
N LEU A 225 5.61 6.48 12.94
CA LEU A 225 5.85 7.35 11.81
C LEU A 225 4.76 7.13 10.75
N GLU A 226 3.84 8.07 10.60
CA GLU A 226 2.93 8.06 9.46
C GLU A 226 3.65 8.60 8.22
N LEU A 227 3.54 7.87 7.12
CA LEU A 227 4.01 8.23 5.78
C LEU A 227 2.80 8.43 4.87
N PRO A 228 2.22 9.65 4.83
CA PRO A 228 0.98 9.87 4.12
C PRO A 228 1.08 9.58 2.64
N ILE A 229 0.02 8.96 2.14
CA ILE A 229 -0.23 8.72 0.73
C ILE A 229 -0.55 10.05 0.07
N SER A 230 0.19 10.37 -0.99
CA SER A 230 -0.06 11.53 -1.83
C SER A 230 -1.39 11.37 -2.55
N THR A 231 -2.18 12.43 -2.58
CA THR A 231 -3.36 12.50 -3.45
C THR A 231 -3.27 13.72 -4.34
N ALA A 232 -3.44 13.50 -5.64
CA ALA A 232 -3.59 14.57 -6.61
C ALA A 232 -5.07 14.72 -6.97
N TYR A 233 -5.62 15.93 -6.78
CA TYR A 233 -6.93 16.27 -7.33
C TYR A 233 -6.79 16.59 -8.81
N ILE A 234 -7.04 15.61 -9.66
CA ILE A 234 -7.12 15.84 -11.12
C ILE A 234 -8.55 16.32 -11.43
N ARG A 235 -8.70 17.61 -11.78
CA ARG A 235 -9.99 18.16 -12.24
C ARG A 235 -10.37 17.52 -13.59
N LYS A 236 -11.49 16.79 -13.64
CA LYS A 236 -12.17 16.33 -14.88
C LYS A 236 -12.75 17.51 -15.69
N SER A 237 -11.93 18.46 -16.14
CA SER A 237 -12.42 19.55 -17.00
C SER A 237 -12.08 19.38 -18.49
N PHE A 238 -11.67 18.19 -18.94
CA PHE A 238 -11.21 18.00 -20.32
C PHE A 238 -11.86 16.83 -21.09
N GLN A 239 -13.14 16.55 -20.83
CA GLN A 239 -13.97 15.77 -21.77
C GLN A 239 -15.35 16.40 -22.02
N GLY A 240 -15.49 17.73 -21.88
CA GLY A 240 -16.71 18.45 -22.27
C GLY A 240 -17.98 18.15 -21.45
N ILE A 241 -17.96 17.20 -20.51
CA ILE A 241 -19.10 16.88 -19.65
C ILE A 241 -19.01 17.73 -18.38
N LYS A 242 -19.83 18.78 -18.28
CA LYS A 242 -20.10 19.47 -17.01
C LYS A 242 -20.87 18.53 -16.08
N ALA A 243 -20.17 17.79 -15.22
CA ALA A 243 -20.81 17.07 -14.11
C ALA A 243 -20.68 17.91 -12.81
N PRO A 244 -21.77 18.23 -12.12
CA PRO A 244 -21.74 19.03 -10.90
C PRO A 244 -21.60 18.12 -9.67
N PHE A 245 -20.60 17.24 -9.60
CA PHE A 245 -20.36 16.45 -8.38
C PHE A 245 -18.87 16.23 -8.12
N LYS A 246 -18.41 16.73 -6.96
CA LYS A 246 -17.07 16.51 -6.41
C LYS A 246 -16.96 15.05 -5.95
N LYS A 247 -16.46 14.17 -6.83
CA LYS A 247 -16.10 12.80 -6.46
C LYS A 247 -14.58 12.66 -6.48
N ILE A 248 -14.00 12.35 -5.33
CA ILE A 248 -12.60 11.92 -5.20
C ILE A 248 -12.52 10.58 -5.91
N GLN A 249 -11.89 10.51 -7.08
CA GLN A 249 -11.53 9.24 -7.71
C GLN A 249 -10.10 8.91 -7.31
N ARG A 250 -9.94 7.82 -6.54
CA ARG A 250 -8.69 7.06 -6.48
C ARG A 250 -8.52 6.38 -7.83
N TRP A 251 -7.33 6.49 -8.40
CA TRP A 251 -7.02 5.90 -9.69
C TRP A 251 -6.49 4.48 -9.46
N PHE A 252 -7.03 3.51 -10.20
CA PHE A 252 -6.33 2.28 -10.52
C PHE A 252 -5.70 2.51 -11.91
N PHE A 253 -4.43 2.17 -12.08
CA PHE A 253 -3.69 2.39 -13.32
C PHE A 253 -4.17 1.47 -14.46
N GLU A 254 -5.25 1.85 -15.15
CA GLU A 254 -5.60 1.23 -16.43
C GLU A 254 -4.78 1.90 -17.56
N ASP A 255 -3.77 1.16 -18.04
CA ASP A 255 -3.06 1.26 -19.33
C ASP A 255 -2.45 2.61 -19.81
N GLN A 256 -2.42 3.65 -18.98
CA GLN A 256 -1.71 4.91 -19.28
C GLN A 256 -0.82 5.41 -18.12
N SER A 257 -0.26 4.49 -17.33
CA SER A 257 0.54 4.80 -16.14
C SER A 257 1.71 5.75 -16.44
N PHE A 258 2.38 5.62 -17.60
CA PHE A 258 3.51 6.47 -17.96
C PHE A 258 3.13 7.93 -18.22
N GLU A 259 2.14 8.19 -19.08
CA GLU A 259 1.71 9.57 -19.38
C GLU A 259 0.99 10.22 -18.19
N GLN A 260 0.34 9.41 -17.34
CA GLN A 260 -0.26 9.89 -16.10
C GLN A 260 0.77 10.18 -15.00
N MET A 261 1.81 9.34 -14.84
CA MET A 261 2.96 9.63 -13.97
C MET A 261 3.70 10.87 -14.43
N LYS A 262 3.90 11.02 -15.75
CA LYS A 262 4.48 12.22 -16.35
C LYS A 262 3.60 13.45 -16.14
N TYR A 263 2.29 13.34 -16.31
CA TYR A 263 1.34 14.43 -16.00
C TYR A 263 1.33 14.79 -14.51
N ILE A 264 1.36 13.80 -13.60
CA ILE A 264 1.46 14.05 -12.16
C ILE A 264 2.78 14.75 -11.85
N TYR A 265 3.90 14.30 -12.42
CA TYR A 265 5.20 14.95 -12.28
C TYR A 265 5.17 16.41 -12.79
N GLU A 266 4.66 16.63 -14.01
CA GLU A 266 4.57 17.95 -14.66
C GLU A 266 3.57 18.91 -13.96
N LYS A 267 2.49 18.38 -13.35
CA LYS A 267 1.51 19.20 -12.61
C LYS A 267 1.85 19.39 -11.15
N THR A 268 2.49 18.43 -10.50
CA THR A 268 3.03 18.64 -9.16
C THR A 268 4.16 19.66 -9.19
N SER A 269 4.95 19.75 -10.28
CA SER A 269 5.90 20.85 -10.47
C SER A 269 5.26 22.25 -10.51
N ASP A 270 4.00 22.38 -10.92
CA ASP A 270 3.25 23.66 -10.86
C ASP A 270 2.74 23.97 -9.41
N PHE A 271 2.53 22.95 -8.58
CA PHE A 271 2.06 23.07 -7.18
C PHE A 271 3.20 23.20 -6.14
N ILE A 272 4.45 23.00 -6.57
CA ILE A 272 5.68 22.92 -5.76
C ILE A 272 6.14 24.26 -5.12
N SER A 273 5.35 25.34 -5.20
CA SER A 273 5.79 26.67 -4.76
C SER A 273 5.92 26.90 -3.24
N VAL A 274 5.67 25.91 -2.37
CA VAL A 274 5.79 26.11 -0.91
C VAL A 274 6.25 24.82 -0.21
N THR A 275 7.52 24.82 0.23
CA THR A 275 8.24 23.89 1.14
C THR A 275 8.77 22.51 0.63
N PRO A 276 9.98 22.09 1.08
CA PRO A 276 10.61 20.82 0.69
C PRO A 276 9.81 19.63 1.23
N SER A 277 9.33 18.77 0.34
CA SER A 277 8.33 17.74 0.65
C SER A 277 8.77 16.34 0.16
N LEU A 278 8.49 15.32 0.99
CA LEU A 278 8.45 13.89 0.66
C LEU A 278 7.06 13.56 0.07
N PHE A 279 6.98 13.00 -1.13
CA PHE A 279 5.72 12.58 -1.76
C PHE A 279 5.67 11.06 -1.91
N VAL A 280 4.67 10.39 -1.34
CA VAL A 280 4.42 8.94 -1.56
C VAL A 280 3.35 8.77 -2.64
N MET A 281 3.71 8.42 -3.87
CA MET A 281 2.70 8.07 -4.88
C MET A 281 2.26 6.61 -4.69
N ILE A 282 0.94 6.38 -4.72
CA ILE A 282 0.34 5.04 -4.83
C ILE A 282 -0.24 4.88 -6.22
N GLY A 283 -0.06 3.66 -6.75
CA GLY A 283 -0.86 3.07 -7.83
C GLY A 283 -1.87 2.07 -7.35
#